data_AF-A0A921KKR0-F1
#
_entry.id   AF-A0A921KKR0-F1
#
_cell.length_a   1.000
_cell.length_b   1.000
_cell.length_c   1.000
_cell.angle_alpha   90.00
_cell.angle_beta   90.00
_cell.angle_gamma   90.00
#
_symmetry.space_group_name_H-M   'P 1'
#
loop_
_entity.id
_entity.type
_entity.pdbx_description
1 polymer ?
#
loop_
_entity_poly.entity_id
_entity_poly.type
_entity_poly.pdbx_seq_one_letter_code
_entity_poly.pdbx_strand_id
1 'polypeptide(L)' 'MAGSINYQTARFEASYGTVAQLPESTTPEVAVAGRSNVGKSSLLNKLFNRKG' A
#
# COMPACT_ATOMS: atom_id res chain seq x y z
N MET A 1 -15.47 10.29 17.62
CA MET A 1 -14.55 10.82 16.59
C MET A 1 -13.64 9.68 16.17
N ALA A 2 -13.63 9.28 14.89
CA ALA A 2 -12.70 8.27 14.42
C ALA A 2 -11.26 8.79 14.64
N GLY A 3 -10.41 8.00 15.30
CA GLY A 3 -9.01 8.38 15.51
C GLY A 3 -8.31 8.64 14.18
N SER A 4 -7.37 9.56 14.17
CA SER A 4 -6.51 9.82 13.00
C SER A 4 -5.76 8.55 12.59
N ILE A 5 -5.71 8.24 11.29
CA ILE A 5 -4.93 7.11 10.76
C ILE A 5 -3.45 7.32 11.07
N ASN A 6 -2.80 6.33 11.70
CA ASN A 6 -1.36 6.34 11.93
C ASN A 6 -0.62 5.69 10.75
N TYR A 7 -0.11 6.51 9.83
CA TYR A 7 0.61 6.02 8.65
C TYR A 7 1.96 5.37 8.94
N GLN A 8 2.53 5.55 10.13
CA GLN A 8 3.85 5.01 10.50
C GLN A 8 3.82 3.49 10.74
N THR A 9 2.63 2.91 10.95
CA THR A 9 2.45 1.45 11.15
C THR A 9 2.31 0.67 9.86
N ALA A 10 2.32 1.34 8.70
CA ALA A 10 2.35 0.67 7.41
C ALA A 10 3.53 -0.32 7.38
N ARG A 11 3.43 -1.42 6.65
CA ARG A 11 4.52 -2.40 6.48
C ARG A 11 4.22 -3.24 5.24
N PHE A 12 5.27 -3.83 4.68
CA PHE A 12 5.06 -4.86 3.68
C PHE A 12 4.41 -6.07 4.34
N GLU A 13 3.30 -6.53 3.79
CA GLU A 13 2.53 -7.66 4.34
C GLU A 13 2.77 -8.93 3.51
N ALA A 14 2.56 -8.85 2.19
CA ALA A 14 2.80 -9.94 1.26
C ALA A 14 2.94 -9.44 -0.18
N SER A 15 3.46 -10.30 -1.06
CA SER A 15 3.42 -10.15 -2.51
C SER A 15 2.83 -11.41 -3.14
N TYR A 16 1.98 -11.21 -4.14
CA TYR A 16 1.28 -12.28 -4.83
C TYR A 16 1.57 -12.19 -6.32
N GLY A 17 1.82 -13.33 -6.96
CA GLY A 17 2.08 -13.42 -8.40
C GLY A 17 0.82 -13.65 -9.23
N THR A 18 -0.24 -14.20 -8.63
CA THR A 18 -1.50 -14.49 -9.32
C THR A 18 -2.71 -14.09 -8.46
N VAL A 19 -3.85 -13.86 -9.11
CA VAL A 19 -5.10 -13.47 -8.44
C VAL A 19 -5.59 -14.55 -7.47
N ALA A 20 -5.38 -15.83 -7.80
CA ALA A 20 -5.81 -16.95 -6.96
C ALA A 20 -5.07 -17.04 -5.60
N GLN A 21 -3.97 -16.30 -5.44
CA GLN A 21 -3.21 -16.25 -4.18
C GLN A 21 -3.71 -15.15 -3.23
N LEU A 22 -4.59 -14.25 -3.70
CA LEU A 22 -5.09 -13.14 -2.90
C LEU A 22 -6.02 -13.67 -1.78
N PRO A 23 -5.82 -13.22 -0.52
CA PRO A 23 -6.76 -13.52 0.55
C PRO A 23 -8.08 -12.78 0.33
N GLU A 24 -9.14 -13.21 1.01
CA GLU A 24 -10.38 -12.43 1.06
C GLU A 24 -10.14 -11.08 1.73
N SER A 25 -10.70 -10.02 1.15
CA SER A 25 -10.58 -8.67 1.69
C SER A 25 -11.38 -8.55 2.99
N THR A 26 -10.71 -8.15 4.07
CA THR A 26 -11.32 -8.00 5.40
C THR A 26 -11.48 -6.54 5.83
N THR A 27 -10.90 -5.61 5.06
CA THR A 27 -10.90 -4.17 5.34
C THR A 27 -10.89 -3.39 4.02
N PRO A 28 -11.28 -2.09 4.00
CA PRO A 28 -11.13 -1.27 2.79
C PRO A 28 -9.69 -1.23 2.28
N GLU A 29 -9.51 -1.39 0.98
CA GLU A 29 -8.20 -1.41 0.31
C GLU A 29 -8.08 -0.30 -0.74
N VAL A 30 -6.85 0.19 -0.97
CA VAL A 30 -6.54 1.20 -1.98
C VAL A 30 -5.47 0.66 -2.93
N ALA A 31 -5.80 0.56 -4.21
CA ALA A 31 -4.86 0.15 -5.25
C ALA A 31 -4.16 1.36 -5.88
N VAL A 32 -2.84 1.25 -6.12
CA VAL A 32 -2.05 2.26 -6.83
C VAL A 32 -1.63 1.73 -8.20
N ALA A 33 -2.16 2.34 -9.26
CA ALA A 33 -1.87 1.99 -10.65
C ALA A 33 -1.13 3.12 -11.39
N GLY A 34 -0.31 2.76 -12.37
CA GLY A 34 0.44 3.71 -13.19
C GLY A 34 1.59 3.09 -13.96
N ARG A 35 2.04 3.76 -15.04
CA ARG A 35 3.01 3.24 -16.03
C ARG A 35 4.34 2.80 -15.42
N SER A 36 4.97 3.64 -14.59
CA SER A 36 6.31 3.36 -14.04
C SER A 36 6.26 2.88 -12.61
N ASN A 37 7.04 1.85 -12.28
CA ASN A 37 7.22 1.40 -10.89
C ASN A 37 7.91 2.46 -10.04
N VAL A 38 8.90 3.18 -10.60
CA VAL A 38 9.62 4.27 -9.92
C VAL A 38 8.66 5.33 -9.39
N GLY A 39 7.67 5.73 -10.21
CA GLY A 39 6.67 6.72 -9.81
C GLY A 39 5.73 6.24 -8.70
N LYS A 40 5.25 4.99 -8.79
CA LYS A 40 4.38 4.38 -7.77
C LYS A 40 5.09 4.27 -6.43
N SER A 41 6.32 3.75 -6.42
CA SER A 41 7.11 3.63 -5.19
C SER A 41 7.45 5.00 -4.60
N SER A 42 7.75 6.00 -5.44
CA SER A 42 7.99 7.38 -4.98
C SER A 42 6.75 7.99 -4.31
N LEU A 43 5.55 7.75 -4.85
CA LEU A 43 4.29 8.19 -4.26
C LEU A 43 4.06 7.53 -2.90
N LEU A 44 4.20 6.20 -2.81
CA LEU A 44 4.01 5.45 -1.56
C LEU A 44 4.99 5.94 -0.48
N ASN A 45 6.26 6.14 -0.84
CA ASN A 45 7.26 6.63 0.10
C ASN A 45 6.92 8.04 0.63
N LYS A 46 6.49 8.96 -0.24
CA LYS A 46 6.05 10.29 0.19
C LYS A 46 4.81 10.23 1.09
N LEU A 47 3.80 9.44 0.72
CA LEU A 47 2.54 9.32 1.47
C LEU A 47 2.76 8.79 2.89
N PHE A 48 3.66 7.81 3.05
CA PHE A 48 3.95 7.19 4.34
C PHE A 48 5.17 7.81 5.05
N ASN A 49 5.69 8.94 4.56
CA ASN A 49 6.86 9.63 5.09
C ASN A 49 8.09 8.70 5.27
N ARG A 50 8.38 7.89 4.23
CA ARG A 50 9.53 6.97 4.17
C ARG A 50 10.59 7.50 3.24
N LYS A 51 11.85 7.17 3.53
CA LYS A 51 12.97 7.37 2.60
C LYS A 51 12.94 6.28 1.54
N GLY A 52 13.11 6.69 0.27
CA GLY A 52 13.23 5.82 -0.90
C GLY A 52 14.67 5.67 -1.36
#